data_AF-A0A939WBQ0-F1
#
_entry.id   AF-A0A939WBQ0-F1
#
_cell.length_a   1.000
_cell.length_b   1.000
_cell.length_c   1.000
_cell.angle_alpha   90.00
_cell.angle_beta   90.00
_cell.angle_gamma   90.00
#
_symmetry.space_group_name_H-M   'P 1'
#
loop_
_entity.id
_entity.type
_entity.pdbx_description
1 polymer ?
#
loop_
_entity_poly.entity_id
_entity_poly.type
_entity_poly.pdbx_seq_one_letter_code
_entity_poly.pdbx_strand_id
1 'polypeptide(L)'
;MSKPLTRILAILQGFLVLVAVGLFSVNFCCFRHSFYEREYARLHTAADMGMSHADLMEATDALLDYLKGNRIDLSLETTVNSETVEMFDAREKAHMVDVRSLYRRAMAVGWLALGVALLLNSLLTFKGDRKTALKGVLGGFGLFAIFLGAAAIYAAIDFNSFWTSFHRLFFDNDLWLL
;
A
#
# COMPACT_ATOMS: atom_id res chain seq x y z
N MET A 1 -25.99 -11.94 -22.94
CA MET A 1 -24.52 -12.07 -23.16
C MET A 1 -24.16 -13.55 -23.27
N SER A 2 -23.15 -13.93 -24.05
CA SER A 2 -22.74 -15.34 -24.12
C SER A 2 -22.13 -15.81 -22.78
N LYS A 3 -22.27 -17.09 -22.45
CA LYS A 3 -21.66 -17.69 -21.25
C LYS A 3 -20.13 -17.51 -21.18
N PRO A 4 -19.34 -17.73 -22.24
CA PRO A 4 -17.89 -17.54 -22.16
C PRO A 4 -17.52 -16.07 -21.87
N LEU A 5 -18.18 -15.12 -22.52
CA LEU A 5 -17.94 -13.69 -22.26
C LEU A 5 -18.34 -13.30 -20.83
N THR A 6 -19.49 -13.81 -20.34
CA THR A 6 -19.93 -13.62 -18.94
C THR A 6 -18.86 -14.13 -17.96
N ARG A 7 -18.28 -15.31 -18.20
CA ARG A 7 -17.26 -15.89 -17.32
C ARG A 7 -15.99 -15.03 -17.27
N ILE A 8 -15.48 -14.60 -18.42
CA ILE A 8 -14.24 -13.79 -18.50
C ILE A 8 -14.43 -12.45 -17.77
N LEU A 9 -15.53 -11.75 -18.05
CA LEU A 9 -15.82 -10.46 -17.40
C LEU A 9 -16.02 -10.62 -15.89
N ALA A 10 -16.63 -11.71 -15.44
CA ALA A 10 -16.80 -11.98 -14.02
C ALA A 10 -15.49 -12.35 -13.30
N ILE A 11 -14.57 -13.06 -13.96
CA ILE A 11 -13.22 -13.30 -13.41
C ILE A 11 -12.48 -11.98 -13.23
N LEU A 12 -12.48 -11.14 -14.26
CA LEU A 12 -11.87 -9.82 -14.19
C LEU A 12 -12.50 -8.97 -13.08
N GLN A 13 -13.83 -8.97 -12.99
CA GLN A 13 -14.56 -8.24 -11.96
C GLN A 13 -14.16 -8.70 -10.55
N GLY A 14 -14.17 -10.01 -10.28
CA GLY A 14 -13.79 -10.56 -8.99
C GLY A 14 -12.33 -10.23 -8.61
N PHE A 15 -11.42 -10.32 -9.58
CA PHE A 15 -10.02 -9.94 -9.37
C PHE A 15 -9.88 -8.45 -9.02
N LEU A 16 -10.54 -7.56 -9.78
CA LEU A 16 -10.48 -6.11 -9.55
C LEU A 16 -11.09 -5.69 -8.21
N VAL A 17 -12.14 -6.37 -7.74
CA VAL A 17 -12.68 -6.15 -6.38
C VAL A 17 -11.61 -6.38 -5.34
N LEU A 18 -10.84 -7.47 -5.44
CA LEU A 18 -9.80 -7.77 -4.45
C LEU A 18 -8.58 -6.86 -4.57
N VAL A 19 -8.24 -6.39 -5.78
CA VAL A 19 -7.24 -5.33 -5.96
C VAL A 19 -7.68 -4.06 -5.21
N ALA A 20 -8.92 -3.61 -5.42
CA ALA A 20 -9.44 -2.43 -4.74
C ALA A 20 -9.47 -2.62 -3.22
N VAL A 21 -10.03 -3.73 -2.73
CA VAL A 21 -10.09 -4.06 -1.30
C VAL A 21 -8.70 -4.11 -0.69
N GLY A 22 -7.73 -4.75 -1.36
CA GLY A 22 -6.35 -4.84 -0.91
C GLY A 22 -5.71 -3.45 -0.75
N LEU A 23 -5.81 -2.60 -1.76
CA LEU A 23 -5.25 -1.24 -1.74
C LEU A 23 -5.91 -0.35 -0.67
N PHE A 24 -7.24 -0.40 -0.55
CA PHE A 24 -7.94 0.36 0.49
C PHE A 24 -7.68 -0.18 1.90
N SER A 25 -7.42 -1.48 2.06
CA SER A 25 -7.00 -2.07 3.34
C SER A 25 -5.61 -1.58 3.74
N VAL A 26 -4.66 -1.58 2.79
CA VAL A 26 -3.33 -1.00 3.02
C VAL A 26 -3.44 0.47 3.41
N ASN A 27 -4.23 1.26 2.66
CA ASN A 27 -4.49 2.65 3.01
C ASN A 27 -5.04 2.81 4.43
N PHE A 28 -6.08 2.06 4.79
CA PHE A 28 -6.65 2.13 6.13
C PHE A 28 -5.63 1.78 7.21
N CYS A 29 -4.85 0.71 7.02
CA CYS A 29 -3.87 0.23 7.99
C CYS A 29 -2.65 1.16 8.13
N CYS A 30 -2.09 1.66 7.03
CA CYS A 30 -0.89 2.50 7.03
C CYS A 30 -1.08 3.84 7.74
N PHE A 31 -2.31 4.33 7.90
CA PHE A 31 -2.57 5.60 8.60
C PHE A 31 -3.16 5.41 10.01
N ARG A 32 -3.09 4.20 10.58
CA ARG A 32 -3.51 3.97 11.96
C ARG A 32 -2.44 4.40 12.94
N HIS A 33 -2.58 5.61 13.50
CA HIS A 33 -1.69 6.14 14.54
C HIS A 33 -1.43 5.15 15.69
N SER A 34 -2.49 4.53 16.22
CA SER A 34 -2.43 3.51 17.29
C SER A 34 -1.60 2.27 16.94
N PHE A 35 -1.32 2.03 15.66
CA PHE A 35 -0.41 0.96 15.26
C PHE A 35 1.03 1.36 15.59
N TYR A 36 1.49 2.51 15.08
CA TYR A 36 2.83 3.03 15.30
C TYR A 36 3.15 3.20 16.78
N GLU A 37 2.28 3.89 17.52
CA GLU A 37 2.45 4.12 18.95
C GLU A 37 2.70 2.82 19.73
N ARG A 38 1.87 1.79 19.47
CA ARG A 38 2.02 0.47 20.12
C ARG A 38 3.29 -0.26 19.69
N GLU A 39 3.62 -0.27 18.40
CA GLU A 39 4.81 -0.99 17.93
C GLU A 39 6.09 -0.28 18.39
N TYR A 40 6.16 1.05 18.37
CA TYR A 40 7.29 1.82 18.90
C TYR A 40 7.46 1.65 20.41
N ALA A 41 6.36 1.61 21.16
CA ALA A 41 6.41 1.30 22.59
C ALA A 41 6.92 -0.13 22.84
N ARG A 42 6.44 -1.12 22.07
CA ARG A 42 6.86 -2.52 22.19
C ARG A 42 8.34 -2.73 21.83
N LEU A 43 8.84 -1.98 20.85
CA LEU A 43 10.19 -2.10 20.32
C LEU A 43 11.19 -1.13 20.97
N HIS A 44 10.76 -0.30 21.92
CA HIS A 44 11.59 0.74 22.54
C HIS A 44 12.27 1.69 21.53
N THR A 45 11.63 1.90 20.37
CA THR A 45 12.24 2.61 19.22
C THR A 45 12.72 4.01 19.56
N ALA A 46 11.96 4.79 20.35
CA ALA A 46 12.37 6.13 20.74
C ALA A 46 13.69 6.12 21.54
N ALA A 47 13.87 5.13 22.42
CA ALA A 47 15.10 5.00 23.20
C ALA A 47 16.29 4.60 22.33
N ASP A 48 16.10 3.68 21.39
CA ASP A 48 17.14 3.27 20.43
C ASP A 48 17.58 4.43 19.53
N MET A 49 16.65 5.34 19.22
CA MET A 49 16.90 6.56 18.45
C MET A 49 17.41 7.73 19.31
N GLY A 50 17.51 7.58 20.63
CA GLY A 50 17.98 8.65 21.53
C GLY A 50 17.03 9.85 21.63
N MET A 51 15.73 9.67 21.39
CA MET A 51 14.72 10.73 21.39
C MET A 51 13.53 10.42 22.31
N SER A 52 12.69 11.41 22.58
CA SER A 52 11.48 11.17 23.38
C SER A 52 10.41 10.44 22.57
N HIS A 53 9.51 9.73 23.25
CA HIS A 53 8.36 9.10 22.58
C HIS A 53 7.47 10.13 21.89
N ALA A 54 7.31 11.31 22.49
CA ALA A 54 6.52 12.40 21.91
C ALA A 54 7.15 12.89 20.59
N ASP A 55 8.47 13.10 20.57
CA ASP A 55 9.17 13.56 19.36
C ASP A 55 9.11 12.52 18.23
N LEU A 56 9.22 11.23 18.56
CA LEU A 56 9.07 10.14 17.59
C LEU A 56 7.65 10.11 16.98
N MET A 57 6.63 10.32 17.81
CA MET A 57 5.25 10.37 17.33
C MET A 57 4.98 11.62 16.48
N GLU A 58 5.54 12.78 16.84
CA GLU A 58 5.46 14.00 16.02
C GLU A 58 6.13 13.80 14.65
N ALA A 59 7.31 13.18 14.62
CA ALA A 59 7.98 12.81 13.37
C ALA A 59 7.14 11.87 12.50
N THR A 60 6.47 10.91 13.14
CA THR A 60 5.57 9.97 12.45
C THR A 60 4.36 10.69 11.88
N ASP A 61 3.74 11.60 12.64
CA ASP A 61 2.62 12.40 12.16
C ASP A 61 3.01 13.28 10.97
N ALA A 62 4.17 13.94 11.03
CA ALA A 62 4.69 14.71 9.91
C ALA A 62 4.87 13.85 8.65
N LEU A 63 5.39 12.63 8.80
CA LEU A 63 5.56 11.66 7.72
C LEU A 63 4.21 11.24 7.11
N LEU A 64 3.24 10.88 7.95
CA LEU A 64 1.92 10.44 7.51
C LEU A 64 1.12 11.58 6.86
N ASP A 65 1.23 12.80 7.38
CA ASP A 65 0.60 13.98 6.79
C ASP A 65 1.22 14.37 5.45
N TYR A 66 2.54 14.24 5.30
CA TYR A 66 3.20 14.39 4.01
C TYR A 66 2.68 13.39 2.98
N LEU A 67 2.53 12.11 3.34
CA LEU A 67 2.00 11.07 2.46
C LEU A 67 0.53 11.34 2.06
N LYS A 68 -0.31 11.82 2.99
CA LYS A 68 -1.69 12.26 2.72
C LYS A 68 -1.75 13.54 1.88
N GLY A 69 -0.67 14.31 1.88
CA GLY A 69 -0.56 15.60 1.22
C GLY A 69 -1.08 16.78 2.03
N ASN A 70 -1.24 16.61 3.34
CA ASN A 70 -1.49 17.68 4.31
C ASN A 70 -0.23 18.51 4.59
N ARG A 71 0.94 18.03 4.13
CA ARG A 71 2.23 18.71 4.27
C ARG A 71 2.97 18.78 2.92
N ILE A 72 3.72 19.87 2.71
CA ILE A 72 4.46 20.12 1.46
C ILE A 72 5.86 19.51 1.49
N ASP A 73 6.51 19.47 2.66
CA ASP A 73 7.87 18.94 2.88
C ASP A 73 7.95 18.05 4.13
N LEU A 74 9.16 17.60 4.46
CA LEU A 74 9.49 16.90 5.70
C LEU A 74 10.61 17.64 6.46
N SER A 75 10.54 18.97 6.55
CA SER A 75 11.50 19.74 7.36
C SER A 75 11.01 19.84 8.80
N LEU A 76 11.53 18.95 9.65
CA LEU A 76 11.16 18.87 11.07
C LEU A 76 12.43 18.80 11.90
N GLU A 77 12.59 19.72 12.84
CA GLU A 77 13.65 19.65 13.85
C GLU A 77 13.16 18.80 15.03
N THR A 78 14.06 17.99 15.58
CA THR A 78 13.80 17.14 16.75
C THR A 78 15.01 17.14 17.67
N THR A 79 14.84 16.62 18.90
CA THR A 79 15.93 16.45 19.85
C THR A 79 16.36 14.98 19.90
N VAL A 80 17.60 14.72 19.46
CA VAL A 80 18.23 13.40 19.52
C VAL A 80 19.48 13.52 20.37
N ASN A 81 19.61 12.71 21.42
CA ASN A 81 20.75 12.73 22.34
C ASN A 81 21.08 14.12 22.92
N SER A 82 20.04 14.93 23.17
CA SER A 82 20.14 16.33 23.64
C SER A 82 20.67 17.34 22.61
N GLU A 83 20.77 16.95 21.35
CA GLU A 83 21.11 17.84 20.23
C GLU A 83 19.90 18.07 19.34
N THR A 84 19.69 19.32 18.92
CA THR A 84 18.67 19.65 17.92
C THR A 84 19.19 19.27 16.55
N VAL A 85 18.50 18.33 15.90
CA VAL A 85 18.85 17.81 14.57
C VAL A 85 17.64 17.85 13.65
N GLU A 86 17.87 17.82 12.34
CA GLU A 86 16.79 17.59 11.39
C GLU A 86 16.41 16.11 11.39
N MET A 87 15.12 15.81 11.59
CA MET A 87 14.60 14.45 11.75
C MET A 87 14.81 13.59 10.50
N PHE A 88 14.72 14.22 9.33
CA PHE A 88 14.86 13.54 8.04
C PHE A 88 16.01 14.17 7.26
N ASP A 89 16.92 13.34 6.77
CA ASP A 89 18.03 13.81 5.94
C ASP A 89 17.58 14.13 4.50
N ALA A 90 18.50 14.69 3.70
CA ALA A 90 18.20 15.07 2.31
C ALA A 90 17.84 13.87 1.41
N ARG A 91 18.44 12.70 1.65
CA ARG A 91 18.22 11.47 0.89
C ARG A 91 16.87 10.85 1.25
N GLU A 92 16.54 10.76 2.52
CA GLU A 92 15.26 10.29 3.03
C GLU A 92 14.11 11.16 2.49
N LYS A 93 14.27 12.50 2.51
CA LYS A 93 13.29 13.40 1.89
C LYS A 93 13.11 13.15 0.41
N ALA A 94 14.21 13.00 -0.33
CA ALA A 94 14.17 12.71 -1.76
C ALA A 94 13.47 11.37 -2.04
N HIS A 95 13.78 10.33 -1.25
CA HIS A 95 13.09 9.04 -1.33
C HIS A 95 11.58 9.19 -1.06
N MET A 96 11.19 9.97 -0.05
CA MET A 96 9.80 10.17 0.31
C MET A 96 8.98 10.89 -0.79
N VAL A 97 9.60 11.70 -1.65
CA VAL A 97 8.95 12.25 -2.85
C VAL A 97 8.47 11.13 -3.76
N ASP A 98 9.34 10.14 -4.02
CA ASP A 98 9.01 8.97 -4.85
C ASP A 98 7.93 8.10 -4.18
N VAL A 99 8.04 7.85 -2.87
CA VAL A 99 7.05 7.08 -2.10
C VAL A 99 5.68 7.75 -2.11
N ARG A 100 5.61 9.07 -1.93
CA ARG A 100 4.34 9.83 -2.00
C ARG A 100 3.72 9.72 -3.38
N SER A 101 4.53 9.81 -4.43
CA SER A 101 4.08 9.66 -5.82
C SER A 101 3.54 8.25 -6.07
N LEU A 102 4.25 7.22 -5.60
CA LEU A 102 3.85 5.81 -5.69
C LEU A 102 2.53 5.55 -4.95
N TYR A 103 2.40 6.04 -3.72
CA TYR A 103 1.18 5.92 -2.92
C TYR A 103 -0.04 6.55 -3.63
N ARG A 104 0.10 7.76 -4.18
CA ARG A 104 -0.98 8.42 -4.93
C ARG A 104 -1.38 7.62 -6.18
N ARG A 105 -0.42 7.08 -6.92
CA ARG A 105 -0.68 6.21 -8.08
C ARG A 105 -1.39 4.93 -7.65
N ALA A 106 -0.96 4.30 -6.57
CA ALA A 106 -1.61 3.11 -6.03
C ALA A 106 -3.07 3.38 -5.64
N MET A 107 -3.37 4.51 -5.01
CA MET A 107 -4.75 4.91 -4.69
C MET A 107 -5.58 5.19 -5.95
N ALA A 108 -5.00 5.83 -6.97
CA ALA A 108 -5.68 6.02 -8.26
C ALA A 108 -6.03 4.68 -8.93
N VAL A 109 -5.12 3.69 -8.89
CA VAL A 109 -5.39 2.32 -9.36
C VAL A 109 -6.50 1.67 -8.53
N GLY A 110 -6.52 1.84 -7.21
CA GLY A 110 -7.58 1.34 -6.34
C GLY A 110 -8.96 1.88 -6.70
N TRP A 111 -9.08 3.20 -6.90
CA TRP A 111 -10.31 3.84 -7.34
C TRP A 111 -10.76 3.40 -8.74
N LEU A 112 -9.82 3.29 -9.68
CA LEU A 112 -10.10 2.80 -11.03
C LEU A 112 -10.59 1.35 -11.00
N ALA A 113 -9.91 0.48 -10.25
CA ALA A 113 -10.29 -0.92 -10.09
C ALA A 113 -11.69 -1.06 -9.49
N LEU A 114 -12.02 -0.26 -8.47
CA LEU A 114 -13.36 -0.21 -7.88
C LEU A 114 -14.41 0.25 -8.90
N GLY A 115 -14.15 1.35 -9.61
CA GLY A 115 -15.07 1.88 -10.63
C GLY A 115 -15.36 0.86 -11.73
N VAL A 116 -14.32 0.24 -12.29
CA VAL A 116 -14.46 -0.81 -13.31
C VAL A 116 -15.18 -2.04 -12.74
N ALA A 117 -14.85 -2.47 -11.52
CA ALA A 117 -15.52 -3.60 -10.88
C ALA A 117 -17.04 -3.36 -10.68
N LEU A 118 -17.44 -2.14 -10.32
CA LEU A 118 -18.85 -1.75 -10.18
C LEU A 118 -19.58 -1.72 -11.53
N LEU A 119 -18.94 -1.18 -12.58
CA LEU A 119 -19.48 -1.20 -13.93
C LEU A 119 -19.67 -2.63 -14.45
N LEU A 120 -18.67 -3.49 -14.27
CA LEU A 120 -18.76 -4.91 -14.63
C LEU A 120 -19.85 -5.62 -13.82
N ASN A 121 -19.97 -5.35 -12.52
CA ASN A 121 -21.02 -5.92 -11.69
C ASN A 121 -22.43 -5.54 -12.19
N SER A 122 -22.63 -4.27 -12.56
CA SER A 122 -23.88 -3.81 -13.17
C SER A 122 -24.16 -4.55 -14.48
N LEU A 123 -23.18 -4.58 -15.40
CA LEU A 123 -23.31 -5.27 -16.68
C LEU A 123 -23.64 -6.76 -16.52
N LEU A 124 -22.95 -7.46 -15.62
CA LEU A 124 -23.14 -8.88 -15.34
C LEU A 124 -24.51 -9.17 -14.72
N THR A 125 -25.01 -8.27 -13.87
CA THR A 125 -26.34 -8.40 -13.25
C THR A 125 -27.46 -8.24 -14.28
N PHE A 126 -27.34 -7.27 -15.20
CA PHE A 126 -28.38 -7.00 -16.20
C PHE A 126 -28.32 -7.89 -17.43
N LYS A 127 -27.12 -8.32 -17.87
CA LYS A 127 -26.94 -9.01 -19.16
C LYS A 127 -26.27 -10.38 -19.07
N GLY A 128 -25.71 -10.73 -17.90
CA GLY A 128 -24.95 -11.96 -17.68
C GLY A 128 -25.82 -13.13 -17.22
N ASP A 129 -25.37 -14.35 -17.52
CA ASP A 129 -25.93 -15.55 -16.88
C ASP A 129 -25.48 -15.61 -15.41
N ARG A 130 -26.42 -15.50 -14.46
CA ARG A 130 -26.14 -15.38 -13.02
C ARG A 130 -25.25 -16.49 -12.47
N LYS A 131 -25.51 -17.75 -12.84
CA LYS A 131 -24.73 -18.91 -12.37
C LYS A 131 -23.30 -18.85 -12.90
N THR A 132 -23.13 -18.49 -14.17
CA THR A 132 -21.82 -18.35 -14.81
C THR A 132 -21.04 -17.18 -14.23
N ALA A 133 -21.70 -16.04 -13.98
CA ALA A 133 -21.10 -14.87 -13.35
C ALA A 133 -20.58 -15.19 -11.95
N LEU A 134 -21.40 -15.80 -11.08
CA LEU A 134 -20.97 -16.16 -9.72
C LEU A 134 -19.72 -17.06 -9.71
N LYS A 135 -19.70 -18.10 -10.57
CA LYS A 135 -18.53 -18.97 -10.72
C LYS A 135 -17.31 -18.21 -11.26
N GLY A 136 -17.52 -17.23 -12.14
CA GLY A 136 -16.46 -16.37 -12.66
C GLY A 136 -15.86 -15.49 -11.55
N VAL A 137 -16.68 -14.84 -10.74
CA VAL A 137 -16.22 -14.01 -9.61
C VAL A 137 -15.37 -14.84 -8.64
N LEU A 138 -15.84 -16.03 -8.25
CA LEU A 138 -15.07 -16.96 -7.42
C LEU A 138 -13.75 -17.38 -8.08
N GLY A 139 -13.74 -17.56 -9.41
CA GLY A 139 -12.51 -17.79 -10.18
C GLY A 139 -11.55 -16.61 -10.12
N GLY A 140 -12.06 -15.38 -10.19
CA GLY A 140 -11.27 -14.16 -9.98
C GLY A 140 -10.66 -14.08 -8.59
N PHE A 141 -11.41 -14.49 -7.56
CA PHE A 141 -10.88 -14.58 -6.19
C PHE A 141 -9.78 -15.63 -6.07
N GLY A 142 -9.97 -16.81 -6.67
CA GLY A 142 -8.94 -17.85 -6.73
C GLY A 142 -7.67 -17.38 -7.42
N LEU A 143 -7.80 -16.67 -8.54
CA LEU A 143 -6.65 -16.11 -9.27
C LEU A 143 -5.88 -15.08 -8.43
N PHE A 144 -6.59 -14.19 -7.74
CA PHE A 144 -5.97 -13.22 -6.83
C PHE A 144 -5.27 -13.91 -5.66
N ALA A 145 -5.88 -14.94 -5.07
CA ALA A 145 -5.27 -15.71 -3.99
C ALA A 145 -4.00 -16.44 -4.44
N ILE A 146 -3.98 -16.99 -5.67
CA ILE A 146 -2.76 -17.58 -6.25
C ILE A 146 -1.67 -16.53 -6.41
N PHE A 147 -1.99 -15.36 -6.96
CA PHE A 147 -1.05 -14.25 -7.11
C PHE A 147 -0.46 -13.82 -5.77
N LEU A 148 -1.31 -13.57 -4.77
CA LEU A 148 -0.88 -13.14 -3.44
C LEU A 148 -0.08 -14.23 -2.72
N GLY A 149 -0.51 -15.49 -2.84
CA GLY A 149 0.19 -16.64 -2.27
C GLY A 149 1.58 -16.82 -2.87
N ALA A 150 1.73 -16.66 -4.19
CA ALA A 150 3.03 -16.72 -4.85
C ALA A 150 3.96 -15.60 -4.37
N ALA A 151 3.46 -14.36 -4.25
CA ALA A 151 4.22 -13.24 -3.71
C ALA A 151 4.65 -13.48 -2.25
N ALA A 152 3.76 -14.02 -1.42
CA ALA A 152 4.06 -14.37 -0.03
C ALA A 152 5.11 -15.48 0.09
N ILE A 153 5.01 -16.54 -0.74
CA ILE A 153 6.01 -17.61 -0.80
C ILE A 153 7.37 -17.06 -1.21
N TYR A 154 7.41 -16.19 -2.23
CA TYR A 154 8.66 -15.57 -2.65
C TYR A 154 9.31 -14.76 -1.52
N ALA A 155 8.54 -13.89 -0.85
CA ALA A 155 9.02 -13.12 0.29
C ALA A 155 9.48 -13.99 1.47
N ALA A 156 8.85 -15.15 1.68
CA ALA A 156 9.22 -16.08 2.76
C ALA A 156 10.51 -16.88 2.46
N ILE A 157 10.80 -17.15 1.19
CA ILE A 157 12.03 -17.85 0.77
C ILE A 157 13.24 -16.91 0.81
N ASP A 158 13.10 -15.70 0.25
CA ASP A 158 14.16 -14.71 0.21
C ASP A 158 13.57 -13.30 0.26
N PHE A 159 13.50 -12.76 1.48
CA PHE A 159 12.96 -11.42 1.72
C PHE A 159 13.80 -10.33 1.05
N ASN A 160 15.13 -10.47 1.02
CA ASN A 160 16.02 -9.45 0.44
C ASN A 160 15.82 -9.35 -1.07
N SER A 161 15.72 -10.49 -1.75
CA SER A 161 15.45 -10.54 -3.18
C SER A 161 14.05 -10.01 -3.50
N PHE A 162 13.04 -10.40 -2.72
CA PHE A 162 11.68 -9.87 -2.85
C PHE A 162 11.64 -8.34 -2.67
N TRP A 163 12.26 -7.83 -1.61
CA TRP A 163 12.32 -6.40 -1.28
C TRP A 163 13.03 -5.61 -2.38
N THR A 164 14.18 -6.11 -2.85
CA THR A 164 14.94 -5.48 -3.94
C THR A 164 14.16 -5.47 -5.25
N SER A 165 13.48 -6.57 -5.58
CA SER A 165 12.66 -6.66 -6.80
C SER A 165 11.46 -5.71 -6.74
N PHE A 166 10.83 -5.57 -5.57
CA PHE A 166 9.77 -4.58 -5.36
C PHE A 166 10.29 -3.16 -5.62
N HIS A 167 11.45 -2.78 -5.07
CA HIS A 167 11.99 -1.44 -5.26
C HIS A 167 12.35 -1.17 -6.71
N ARG A 168 13.01 -2.11 -7.39
CA ARG A 168 13.34 -2.01 -8.82
C ARG A 168 12.12 -1.97 -9.75
N LEU A 169 10.97 -2.47 -9.29
CA LEU A 169 9.73 -2.38 -10.05
C LEU A 169 9.14 -0.95 -10.03
N PHE A 170 9.33 -0.21 -8.93
CA PHE A 170 8.68 1.07 -8.70
C PHE A 170 9.60 2.30 -8.74
N PHE A 171 10.92 2.09 -8.59
CA PHE A 171 11.94 3.13 -8.54
C PHE A 171 13.06 2.81 -9.55
N ASP A 172 13.56 3.86 -10.20
CA ASP A 172 14.62 3.84 -11.22
C ASP A 172 15.97 4.37 -10.69
N ASN A 173 16.04 4.62 -9.39
CA ASN A 173 17.17 5.21 -8.69
C ASN A 173 17.47 4.43 -7.39
N ASP A 174 18.52 4.83 -6.70
CA ASP A 174 18.99 4.15 -5.48
C ASP A 174 18.55 4.85 -4.18
N LEU A 175 17.68 5.87 -4.21
CA LEU A 175 17.28 6.63 -3.02
C LEU A 175 16.62 5.78 -1.94
N TRP A 176 16.07 4.62 -2.31
CA TRP A 176 15.46 3.65 -1.39
C TRP A 176 16.47 2.80 -0.61
N LEU A 177 17.77 2.85 -0.97
CA LEU A 177 18.85 2.29 -0.16
C LEU A 177 19.19 3.30 0.95
N LEU A 178 18.52 3.14 2.10
CA LEU A 178 18.69 3.88 3.35
C LEU A 178 19.32 2.98 4.41
#